data_AF-A0AAP3DJQ0-F1
#
_entry.id   AF-A0AAP3DJQ0-F1
#
_cell.length_a   1.000
_cell.length_b   1.000
_cell.length_c   1.000
_cell.angle_alpha   90.00
_cell.angle_beta   90.00
_cell.angle_gamma   90.00
#
_symmetry.space_group_name_H-M   'P 1'
#
loop_
_entity.id
_entity.type
_entity.pdbx_description
1 polymer ?
#
loop_
_entity_poly.entity_id
_entity_poly.type
_entity_poly.pdbx_seq_one_letter_code
_entity_poly.pdbx_strand_id
1 'polypeptide(L)' 'MQDKIFKVTSTENNSFCIMLKRAQTGDNQALMEIIECLEPDMEYLACFIKMSREDSIQEMKVAMIEAIRKGDIWPVSA' A
#
# COMPACT_ATOMS: atom_id res chain seq x y z
N MET A 1 -23.77 14.94 3.42
CA MET A 1 -22.45 14.69 2.79
C MET A 1 -22.13 13.24 3.11
N GLN A 2 -22.20 12.37 2.10
CA GLN A 2 -22.19 10.92 2.33
C GLN A 2 -20.76 10.45 2.55
N ASP A 3 -20.51 9.89 3.73
CA ASP A 3 -19.40 9.01 4.05
C ASP A 3 -19.35 7.87 3.02
N LYS A 4 -18.53 8.06 1.98
CA LYS A 4 -18.05 6.96 1.14
C LYS A 4 -16.98 6.22 1.94
N ILE A 5 -17.41 5.58 3.02
CA ILE A 5 -16.66 4.48 3.61
C ILE A 5 -16.61 3.42 2.52
N PHE A 6 -15.40 3.29 1.98
CA PHE A 6 -14.95 2.30 1.02
C PHE A 6 -15.57 0.94 1.39
N LYS A 7 -16.69 0.62 0.75
CA LYS A 7 -17.41 -0.64 0.93
C LYS A 7 -16.60 -1.68 0.16
N VAL A 8 -15.51 -2.13 0.78
CA VAL A 8 -14.69 -3.20 0.24
C VAL A 8 -15.57 -4.43 0.12
N THR A 9 -15.89 -4.74 -1.12
CA THR A 9 -16.56 -5.96 -1.52
C THR A 9 -15.65 -7.12 -1.11
N SER A 10 -16.21 -8.06 -0.36
CA SER A 10 -15.49 -9.20 0.26
C SER A 10 -14.80 -10.15 -0.74
N THR A 11 -14.87 -9.87 -2.04
CA THR A 11 -14.20 -10.62 -3.12
C THR A 11 -12.86 -9.99 -3.52
N GLU A 12 -12.74 -8.65 -3.53
CA GLU A 12 -11.50 -7.93 -3.86
C GLU A 12 -10.49 -7.99 -2.71
N ASN A 13 -10.99 -8.01 -1.47
CA ASN A 13 -10.18 -8.21 -0.28
C ASN A 13 -9.37 -9.53 -0.34
N ASN A 14 -9.91 -10.57 -0.98
CA ASN A 14 -9.15 -11.81 -1.17
C ASN A 14 -7.99 -11.60 -2.15
N SER A 15 -8.20 -10.85 -3.24
CA SER A 15 -7.16 -10.61 -4.24
C SER A 15 -6.00 -9.77 -3.69
N PHE A 16 -6.29 -8.66 -3.00
CA PHE A 16 -5.25 -7.84 -2.37
C PHE A 16 -4.54 -8.57 -1.24
N CYS A 17 -5.26 -9.28 -0.36
CA CYS A 17 -4.63 -10.07 0.70
C CYS A 17 -3.71 -11.18 0.15
N ILE A 18 -4.10 -11.82 -0.96
CA ILE A 18 -3.27 -12.84 -1.63
C ILE A 18 -2.03 -12.18 -2.25
N MET A 19 -2.18 -11.03 -2.90
CA MET A 19 -1.07 -10.27 -3.48
C MET A 19 -0.09 -9.81 -2.39
N LEU A 20 -0.60 -9.31 -1.26
CA LEU A 20 0.20 -8.90 -0.11
C LEU A 20 0.99 -10.06 0.50
N LYS A 21 0.37 -11.23 0.66
CA LYS A 21 1.06 -12.44 1.11
C LYS A 21 2.14 -12.88 0.14
N ARG A 22 1.89 -12.83 -1.17
CA ARG A 22 2.91 -13.13 -2.20
C ARG A 22 4.08 -12.15 -2.09
N ALA A 23 3.81 -10.86 -1.99
CA ALA A 23 4.84 -9.84 -1.81
C ALA A 23 5.67 -10.05 -0.54
N GLN A 24 5.04 -10.44 0.57
CA GLN A 24 5.71 -10.83 1.83
C GLN A 24 6.63 -12.05 1.66
N THR A 25 6.27 -13.01 0.81
CA THR A 25 7.11 -14.19 0.51
C THR A 25 8.27 -13.91 -0.44
N GLY A 26 8.47 -12.66 -0.87
CA GLY A 26 9.55 -12.25 -1.77
C GLY A 26 9.16 -12.19 -3.25
N ASP A 27 7.86 -12.27 -3.57
CA ASP A 27 7.35 -12.04 -4.93
C ASP A 27 7.43 -10.54 -5.27
N ASN A 28 8.52 -10.16 -5.94
CA ASN A 28 8.76 -8.76 -6.33
C ASN A 28 7.74 -8.24 -7.35
N GLN A 29 7.10 -9.12 -8.13
CA GLN A 29 6.06 -8.71 -9.07
C GLN A 29 4.81 -8.31 -8.31
N ALA A 30 4.37 -9.14 -7.36
CA ALA A 30 3.25 -8.79 -6.48
C ALA A 30 3.53 -7.52 -5.67
N LEU A 31 4.77 -7.30 -5.23
CA LEU A 31 5.18 -6.07 -4.56
C LEU A 31 5.04 -4.83 -5.45
N MET A 32 5.48 -4.91 -6.71
CA MET A 32 5.35 -3.81 -7.67
C MET A 32 3.88 -3.52 -7.99
N GLU A 33 3.06 -4.55 -8.20
CA GLU A 33 1.61 -4.39 -8.46
C GLU A 33 0.91 -3.66 -7.30
N ILE A 34 1.28 -3.93 -6.04
CA ILE A 34 0.76 -3.20 -4.88
C ILE A 34 1.17 -1.73 -4.90
N ILE A 35 2.44 -1.44 -5.21
CA ILE A 35 2.96 -0.06 -5.23
C ILE A 35 2.30 0.74 -6.34
N GLU A 36 2.17 0.17 -7.54
CA GLU A 36 1.49 0.81 -8.68
C GLU A 36 0.02 1.07 -8.38
N CYS A 37 -0.66 0.14 -7.71
CA CYS A 37 -2.05 0.32 -7.30
C CYS A 37 -2.23 1.51 -6.34
N LEU A 38 -1.23 1.80 -5.50
CA LEU A 38 -1.28 2.83 -4.46
C LEU A 38 -0.56 4.12 -4.86
N GLU A 39 0.09 4.14 -6.02
CA GLU A 39 0.80 5.32 -6.53
C GLU A 39 -0.09 6.56 -6.64
N PRO A 40 -1.36 6.49 -7.12
CA PRO A 40 -2.25 7.65 -7.14
C PRO A 40 -2.51 8.23 -5.74
N ASP A 41 -2.61 7.38 -4.72
CA ASP A 41 -2.79 7.81 -3.33
C ASP A 41 -1.50 8.47 -2.80
N MET A 42 -0.33 7.91 -3.12
CA MET A 42 0.96 8.51 -2.78
C MET A 42 1.14 9.88 -3.45
N GLU A 43 0.74 10.03 -4.71
CA GLU A 43 0.78 11.31 -5.41
C GLU A 43 -0.09 12.37 -4.74
N TYR A 44 -1.27 11.97 -4.25
CA TYR A 44 -2.15 12.85 -3.47
C TYR A 44 -1.53 13.22 -2.12
N LEU A 45 -1.00 12.22 -1.39
CA LEU A 45 -0.40 12.42 -0.06
C LEU A 45 0.87 13.28 -0.11
N ALA A 46 1.65 13.19 -1.19
CA ALA A 46 2.84 14.01 -1.39
C ALA A 46 2.55 15.52 -1.36
N CYS A 47 1.32 15.94 -1.67
CA CYS A 47 0.91 17.35 -1.62
C CYS A 47 0.89 17.92 -0.20
N PHE A 48 0.89 17.08 0.83
CA PHE A 48 0.82 17.48 2.24
C PHE A 48 2.17 17.36 2.96
N ILE A 49 3.18 16.80 2.31
CA ILE A 49 4.52 16.59 2.88
C ILE A 49 5.40 17.81 2.57
N LYS A 50 6.13 18.30 3.58
CA LYS A 50 7.07 19.43 3.43
C LYS A 50 8.40 18.98 2.81
N MET A 51 8.33 18.38 1.63
CA MET A 51 9.48 17.89 0.85
C MET A 51 9.14 18.00 -0.64
N SER A 52 10.10 17.76 -1.54
CA SER A 52 9.80 17.67 -2.96
C SER A 52 8.81 16.52 -3.21
N ARG A 53 7.97 16.66 -4.26
CA ARG A 53 6.98 15.63 -4.62
C ARG A 53 7.66 14.29 -4.90
N GLU A 54 8.79 14.33 -5.61
CA GLU A 54 9.55 13.13 -5.99
C GLU A 54 10.11 12.42 -4.76
N ASP A 55 10.79 13.16 -3.87
CA ASP A 55 11.37 12.57 -2.65
C ASP A 55 10.26 12.04 -1.73
N SER A 56 9.14 12.76 -1.61
CA SER A 56 7.99 12.32 -0.81
C SER A 56 7.44 10.97 -1.30
N ILE A 57 7.27 10.82 -2.61
CA ILE A 57 6.78 9.58 -3.22
C ILE A 57 7.80 8.45 -3.02
N GLN A 58 9.08 8.72 -3.21
CA GLN A 58 10.14 7.73 -3.00
C GLN A 58 10.17 7.23 -1.55
N GLU A 59 10.12 8.14 -0.58
CA GLU A 59 10.08 7.79 0.85
C GLU A 59 8.84 6.95 1.18
N MET A 60 7.67 7.29 0.64
CA MET A 60 6.45 6.49 0.82
C MET A 60 6.61 5.08 0.22
N LYS A 61 7.18 4.96 -0.98
CA LYS A 61 7.44 3.66 -1.62
C LYS A 61 8.41 2.81 -0.79
N VAL A 62 9.51 3.41 -0.31
CA VAL A 62 10.50 2.71 0.53
C VAL A 62 9.87 2.23 1.83
N ALA A 63 9.18 3.10 2.55
CA ALA A 63 8.51 2.76 3.81
C ALA A 63 7.50 1.63 3.60
N MET A 64 6.75 1.66 2.50
CA MET A 64 5.77 0.64 2.17
C MET A 64 6.41 -0.72 1.84
N ILE A 65 7.48 -0.73 1.03
CA ILE A 65 8.25 -1.95 0.74
C ILE A 65 8.79 -2.56 2.02
N GLU A 66 9.36 -1.74 2.90
CA GLU A 66 9.89 -2.21 4.18
C GLU A 66 8.79 -2.80 5.06
N ALA A 67 7.66 -2.13 5.18
CA ALA A 67 6.53 -2.62 5.96
C ALA A 67 5.99 -3.94 5.40
N ILE A 68 5.91 -4.09 4.07
CA ILE A 68 5.48 -5.33 3.42
C ILE A 68 6.47 -6.44 3.77
N ARG A 69 7.78 -6.20 3.64
CA ARG A 69 8.82 -7.20 3.92
C ARG A 69 8.90 -7.60 5.39
N LYS A 70 8.70 -6.66 6.31
CA LYS A 70 8.71 -6.90 7.76
C LYS A 70 7.44 -7.62 8.23
N GLY A 71 6.36 -7.56 7.45
CA GLY A 71 5.06 -8.11 7.83
C GLY A 71 4.27 -7.21 8.78
N ASP A 72 4.69 -5.96 8.94
CA ASP A 72 4.10 -4.98 9.89
C ASP A 72 2.73 -4.41 9.41
N ILE A 73 2.24 -4.86 8.25
CA ILE A 73 1.06 -4.30 7.56
C ILE A 73 -0.27 -4.86 8.05
N TRP A 74 -0.27 -5.87 8.92
CA TRP A 74 -1.50 -6.43 9.48
C TRP A 74 -1.45 -6.48 11.00
N PRO A 75 -2.48 -6.01 11.73
CA PRO A 75 -2.53 -6.23 13.16
C PRO A 75 -2.65 -7.74 13.40
N VAL A 76 -1.71 -8.30 14.17
CA VAL A 76 -1.93 -9.60 14.81
C VAL A 76 -3.23 -9.45 15.57
N SER A 77 -4.29 -10.08 15.09
CA SER A 77 -5.52 -10.25 15.85
C SER A 77 -5.14 -11.06 17.09
N ALA A 78 -4.98 -10.34 18.21
CA ALA A 78 -4.93 -10.88 19.55
C ALA A 78 -6.31 -11.43 19.94
#